data_AF-A0A813FFB3-F1
#
_entry.id   AF-A0A813FFB3-F1
#
_cell.length_a   1.000
_cell.length_b   1.000
_cell.length_c   1.000
_cell.angle_alpha   90.00
_cell.angle_beta   90.00
_cell.angle_gamma   90.00
#
_symmetry.space_group_name_H-M   'P 1'
#
loop_
_entity.id
_entity.type
_entity.pdbx_description
1 polymer ?
#
loop_
_entity_poly.entity_id
_entity_poly.type
_entity_poly.pdbx_seq_one_letter_code
_entity_poly.pdbx_strand_id
1 'polypeptide(L)'
;MANRGRSLALPFLALCAATGAALFAVTNAFCGSGLSTFQALRLDETSSSVAMRARMDTKAAKSPVQKNFVSAKQKQTKRSLERQSKDNKKKKMGAEIWPIDIPDGVTMLHIEFDEWNGGGFPKPGNQGVIDFIALLQLKLGQKVRVVANYRKALKELSPTGDWRPGSFEVVDLNKSELLFSKLQTGISIFQDQAGLDEMIYKLDQQLEAA
;
A
#
# COMPACT_ATOMS: atom_id res chain seq x y z
N MET A 1 1.89 -39.95 -57.62
CA MET A 1 2.28 -38.53 -57.69
C MET A 1 2.98 -38.17 -56.39
N ALA A 2 4.29 -38.00 -56.46
CA ALA A 2 5.16 -37.70 -55.33
C ALA A 2 5.36 -36.19 -55.23
N ASN A 3 5.32 -35.61 -54.03
CA ASN A 3 5.94 -34.32 -53.77
C ASN A 3 6.65 -34.34 -52.42
N ARG A 4 7.98 -34.49 -52.49
CA ARG A 4 8.95 -34.33 -51.40
C ARG A 4 9.67 -32.99 -51.65
N GLY A 5 9.66 -32.08 -50.68
CA GLY A 5 10.63 -30.97 -50.56
C GLY A 5 10.94 -30.82 -49.07
N ARG A 6 12.12 -31.25 -48.57
CA ARG A 6 13.42 -30.55 -48.53
C ARG A 6 13.28 -29.14 -47.94
N SER A 7 13.47 -28.96 -46.62
CA SER A 7 14.74 -28.84 -45.88
C SER A 7 15.49 -27.55 -46.22
N LEU A 8 15.68 -26.67 -45.22
CA LEU A 8 16.91 -25.94 -44.96
C LEU A 8 16.97 -25.61 -43.46
N ALA A 9 17.84 -26.33 -42.76
CA ALA A 9 18.33 -25.98 -41.43
C ALA A 9 19.40 -24.89 -41.58
N LEU A 10 19.38 -23.90 -40.69
CA LEU A 10 20.48 -22.96 -40.49
C LEU A 10 20.98 -23.09 -39.05
N PRO A 11 22.23 -23.56 -38.84
CA PRO A 11 22.94 -23.39 -37.58
C PRO A 11 23.87 -22.17 -37.70
N PHE A 12 23.70 -21.18 -36.81
CA PHE A 12 24.74 -20.18 -36.56
C PHE A 12 25.14 -20.22 -35.08
N LEU A 13 26.28 -20.88 -34.86
CA LEU A 13 27.43 -20.46 -34.03
C LEU A 13 27.49 -18.92 -33.86
N ALA A 14 27.97 -18.28 -32.79
CA ALA A 14 28.89 -18.63 -31.73
C ALA A 14 28.73 -17.58 -30.59
N LEU A 15 28.92 -17.98 -29.32
CA LEU A 15 30.06 -17.60 -28.47
C LEU A 15 30.32 -16.08 -28.29
N CYS A 16 29.77 -15.50 -27.22
CA CYS A 16 30.42 -14.43 -26.47
C CYS A 16 30.33 -14.73 -24.98
N ALA A 17 31.37 -15.42 -24.49
CA ALA A 17 31.71 -15.42 -23.08
C ALA A 17 32.35 -14.06 -22.77
N ALA A 18 31.71 -13.27 -21.92
CA ALA A 18 32.33 -12.14 -21.26
C ALA A 18 32.08 -12.28 -19.75
N THR A 19 33.08 -12.88 -19.12
CA THR A 19 33.38 -12.77 -17.69
C THR A 19 33.41 -11.31 -17.26
N GLY A 20 32.54 -10.93 -16.34
CA GLY A 20 32.56 -9.66 -15.64
C GLY A 20 32.24 -9.89 -14.16
N ALA A 21 33.23 -10.38 -13.42
CA ALA A 21 33.19 -10.40 -11.96
C ALA A 21 33.24 -8.95 -11.46
N ALA A 22 32.12 -8.43 -10.98
CA ALA A 22 32.09 -7.21 -10.19
C ALA A 22 31.47 -7.53 -8.81
N LEU A 23 32.36 -7.95 -7.91
CA LEU A 23 32.14 -7.94 -6.47
C LEU A 23 31.91 -6.49 -6.02
N PHE A 24 30.66 -6.07 -5.90
CA PHE A 24 30.30 -4.92 -5.07
C PHE A 24 29.60 -5.42 -3.81
N ALA A 25 30.42 -5.82 -2.85
CA ALA A 25 30.04 -5.91 -1.45
C ALA A 25 29.87 -4.47 -0.93
N VAL A 26 28.67 -3.90 -1.08
CA VAL A 26 28.30 -2.70 -0.33
C VAL A 26 27.66 -3.17 0.97
N THR A 27 28.51 -3.36 1.97
CA THR A 27 28.10 -3.51 3.37
C THR A 27 27.56 -2.17 3.86
N ASN A 28 26.27 -1.93 3.74
CA ASN A 28 25.61 -0.88 4.51
C ASN A 28 25.33 -1.40 5.93
N ALA A 29 26.37 -1.36 6.75
CA ALA A 29 26.25 -1.46 8.20
C ALA A 29 25.61 -0.15 8.71
N PHE A 30 24.28 -0.08 8.72
CA PHE A 30 23.56 0.99 9.42
C PHE A 30 23.38 0.60 10.88
N CYS A 31 24.47 0.65 11.65
CA CYS A 31 24.43 0.68 13.11
C CYS A 31 24.06 2.10 13.57
N GLY A 32 22.79 2.45 13.43
CA GLY A 32 22.20 3.65 14.02
C GLY A 32 21.64 3.34 15.40
N SER A 33 22.51 3.09 16.38
CA SER A 33 22.15 3.04 17.80
C SER A 33 21.77 4.44 18.29
N GLY A 34 20.53 4.84 18.02
CA GLY A 34 19.89 5.98 18.65
C GLY A 34 19.46 5.63 20.07
N LEU A 35 20.43 5.54 20.98
CA LEU A 35 20.18 5.64 22.42
C LEU A 35 19.65 7.05 22.69
N SER A 36 18.32 7.20 22.66
CA SER A 36 17.66 8.36 23.21
C SER A 36 17.87 8.33 24.72
N THR A 37 18.86 9.07 25.19
CA THR A 37 19.03 9.41 26.59
C THR A 37 17.74 10.06 27.07
N PHE A 38 16.92 9.31 27.78
CA PHE A 38 15.86 9.89 28.61
C PHE A 38 16.57 10.74 29.66
N GLN A 39 16.62 12.05 29.42
CA GLN A 39 16.88 13.00 30.49
C GLN A 39 15.76 12.84 31.51
N ALA A 40 16.08 12.17 32.61
CA ALA A 40 15.29 12.18 33.82
C ALA A 40 15.11 13.64 34.24
N LEU A 41 13.88 14.13 34.13
CA LEU A 41 13.47 15.38 34.76
C LEU A 41 13.75 15.25 36.25
N ARG A 42 14.73 16.01 36.72
CA ARG A 42 14.95 16.25 38.15
C ARG A 42 13.70 16.93 38.68
N LEU A 43 13.01 16.23 39.58
CA LEU A 43 12.04 16.81 40.49
C LEU A 43 12.83 17.69 41.46
N ASP A 44 12.84 19.00 41.22
CA ASP A 44 13.18 19.95 42.27
C ASP A 44 12.05 19.90 43.31
N GLU A 45 12.37 19.32 44.46
CA GLU A 45 11.59 19.39 45.68
C GLU A 45 11.65 20.81 46.24
N THR A 46 10.95 21.76 45.61
CA THR A 46 10.56 22.99 46.30
C THR A 46 9.34 22.70 47.15
N SER A 47 9.63 22.46 48.43
CA SER A 47 8.70 22.47 49.56
C SER A 47 7.81 23.72 49.53
N SER A 48 6.61 23.57 48.99
CA SER A 48 5.52 24.50 49.26
C SER A 48 4.45 23.73 50.00
N SER A 49 4.31 24.09 51.28
CA SER A 49 3.31 23.61 52.22
C SER A 49 1.90 23.95 51.71
N VAL A 50 1.36 23.11 50.84
CA VAL A 50 -0.05 23.14 50.48
C VAL A 50 -0.83 22.53 51.65
N ALA A 51 -1.42 23.40 52.46
CA ALA A 51 -2.34 23.05 53.52
C ALA A 51 -3.43 22.10 52.97
N MET A 52 -3.49 20.88 53.51
CA MET A 52 -4.57 19.94 53.23
C MET A 52 -5.87 20.52 53.80
N ARG A 53 -6.63 21.24 52.96
CA ARG A 53 -8.04 21.53 53.25
C ARG A 53 -8.79 20.21 53.24
N ALA A 54 -9.26 19.82 54.42
CA ALA A 54 -10.20 18.73 54.61
C ALA A 54 -11.31 18.81 53.57
N ARG A 55 -11.41 17.78 52.72
CA ARG A 55 -12.55 17.61 51.82
C ARG A 55 -13.75 17.29 52.69
N MET A 56 -14.60 18.29 52.92
CA MET A 56 -15.96 18.04 53.37
C MET A 56 -16.65 17.25 52.26
N ASP A 57 -16.95 15.98 52.53
CA ASP A 57 -17.85 15.16 51.73
C ASP A 57 -19.29 15.68 51.89
N THR A 58 -19.56 16.83 51.26
CA THR A 58 -20.92 17.24 51.02
C THR A 58 -21.48 16.32 49.93
N LYS A 59 -22.42 15.45 50.31
CA LYS A 59 -23.27 14.70 49.38
C LYS A 59 -24.11 15.70 48.58
N ALA A 60 -23.49 16.33 47.58
CA ALA A 60 -24.15 17.27 46.69
C ALA A 60 -25.18 16.49 45.87
N ALA A 61 -26.46 16.85 46.04
CA ALA A 61 -27.54 16.35 45.21
C ALA A 61 -27.15 16.54 43.74
N LYS A 62 -27.15 15.44 42.97
CA LYS A 62 -26.85 15.46 41.53
C LYS A 62 -27.89 16.35 40.86
N SER A 63 -27.48 17.54 40.45
CA SER A 63 -28.30 18.47 39.67
C SER A 63 -28.77 17.77 38.38
N PRO A 64 -30.01 18.02 37.93
CA PRO A 64 -30.56 17.36 36.76
C PRO A 64 -29.69 17.66 35.55
N VAL A 65 -29.05 16.63 35.01
CA VAL A 65 -28.27 16.71 33.78
C VAL A 65 -29.23 17.15 32.67
N GLN A 66 -29.04 18.38 32.18
CA GLN A 66 -29.79 18.88 31.04
C GLN A 66 -29.57 17.92 29.86
N LYS A 67 -30.66 17.41 29.28
CA LYS A 67 -30.67 16.36 28.24
C LYS A 67 -29.85 16.70 26.97
N ASN A 68 -29.43 17.96 26.82
CA ASN A 68 -28.69 18.47 25.66
C ASN A 68 -27.21 18.82 25.95
N PHE A 69 -26.65 18.35 27.06
CA PHE A 69 -25.27 18.67 27.41
C PHE A 69 -24.27 17.86 26.56
N VAL A 70 -23.83 18.45 25.44
CA VAL A 70 -22.75 17.90 24.62
C VAL A 70 -21.43 18.06 25.36
N SER A 71 -20.72 16.96 25.61
CA SER A 71 -19.49 16.99 26.39
C SER A 71 -18.41 17.83 25.70
N ALA A 72 -17.50 18.43 26.47
CA ALA A 72 -16.37 19.18 25.93
C ALA A 72 -15.56 18.34 24.93
N LYS A 73 -15.40 17.03 25.20
CA LYS A 73 -14.73 16.07 24.32
C LYS A 73 -15.46 15.92 22.99
N GLN A 74 -16.78 15.76 22.99
CA GLN A 74 -17.58 15.68 21.77
C GLN A 74 -17.48 16.98 20.93
N LYS A 75 -17.48 18.15 21.57
CA LYS A 75 -17.29 19.44 20.88
C LYS A 75 -15.88 19.54 20.26
N GLN A 76 -14.84 19.05 20.92
CA GLN A 76 -13.48 19.02 20.38
C GLN A 76 -13.37 18.07 19.17
N THR A 77 -13.91 16.85 19.27
CA THR A 77 -13.91 15.88 18.16
C THR A 77 -14.66 16.42 16.95
N LYS A 78 -15.81 17.06 17.15
CA LYS A 78 -16.56 17.69 16.06
C LYS A 78 -15.73 18.79 15.38
N ARG A 79 -15.07 19.65 16.16
CA ARG A 79 -14.20 20.70 15.62
C ARG A 79 -12.98 20.15 14.89
N SER A 80 -12.38 19.05 15.34
CA SER A 80 -11.24 18.44 14.66
C SER A 80 -11.65 17.81 13.32
N LEU A 81 -12.78 17.11 13.29
CA LEU A 81 -13.34 16.53 12.06
C LEU A 81 -13.70 17.63 11.04
N GLU A 82 -14.32 18.73 11.49
CA GLU A 82 -14.65 19.85 10.62
C GLU A 82 -13.38 20.50 10.02
N ARG A 83 -12.29 20.66 10.80
CA ARG A 83 -11.01 21.17 10.28
C ARG A 83 -10.39 20.22 9.25
N GLN A 84 -10.31 18.93 9.57
CA GLN A 84 -9.76 17.92 8.66
C GLN A 84 -10.54 17.84 7.34
N SER A 85 -11.88 17.94 7.38
CA SER A 85 -12.71 17.92 6.17
C SER A 85 -12.43 19.11 5.23
N LYS A 86 -12.14 20.29 5.77
CA LYS A 86 -11.82 21.50 4.99
C LYS A 86 -10.43 21.43 4.39
N ASP A 87 -9.46 20.91 5.14
CA ASP A 87 -8.06 20.79 4.69
C ASP A 87 -7.92 19.68 3.64
N ASN A 88 -8.61 18.55 3.82
CA ASN A 88 -8.65 17.48 2.81
C ASN A 88 -9.32 17.93 1.51
N LYS A 89 -10.33 18.80 1.57
CA LYS A 89 -10.99 19.35 0.37
C LYS A 89 -10.09 20.32 -0.42
N LYS A 90 -9.12 20.96 0.25
CA LYS A 90 -8.13 21.86 -0.38
C LYS A 90 -6.91 21.15 -0.92
N LYS A 91 -6.56 19.98 -0.37
CA LYS A 91 -5.61 19.04 -1.01
C LYS A 91 -6.28 18.34 -2.20
N LYS A 92 -6.75 19.13 -3.18
CA LYS A 92 -6.94 18.58 -4.52
C LYS A 92 -5.55 18.11 -4.94
N MET A 93 -5.36 16.80 -4.97
CA MET A 93 -4.13 16.21 -5.50
C MET A 93 -3.89 16.89 -6.85
N GLY A 94 -2.65 17.35 -7.08
CA GLY A 94 -2.29 18.02 -8.33
C GLY A 94 -2.75 17.19 -9.53
N ALA A 95 -2.84 17.81 -10.71
CA ALA A 95 -3.27 17.12 -11.92
C ALA A 95 -2.57 15.75 -12.01
N GLU A 96 -3.37 14.68 -11.93
CA GLU A 96 -2.89 13.30 -11.98
C GLU A 96 -2.02 13.14 -13.24
N ILE A 97 -0.73 12.85 -13.11
CA ILE A 97 0.19 12.72 -14.25
C ILE A 97 0.02 11.31 -14.83
N TRP A 98 -0.31 11.21 -16.11
CA TRP A 98 -0.46 9.95 -16.82
C TRP A 98 -0.07 10.15 -18.29
N PRO A 99 0.76 9.28 -18.90
CA PRO A 99 1.38 8.09 -18.29
C PRO A 99 2.32 8.44 -17.12
N ILE A 100 2.53 7.49 -16.21
CA ILE A 100 3.50 7.67 -15.13
C ILE A 100 4.88 7.36 -15.70
N ASP A 101 5.86 8.23 -15.47
CA ASP A 101 7.25 7.95 -15.81
C ASP A 101 7.74 6.80 -14.92
N ILE A 102 7.88 5.61 -15.52
CA ILE A 102 8.34 4.40 -14.85
C ILE A 102 9.88 4.44 -14.83
N PRO A 103 10.53 4.41 -13.65
CA PRO A 103 11.98 4.40 -13.59
C PRO A 103 12.54 3.08 -14.14
N ASP A 104 13.69 3.16 -14.82
CA ASP A 104 14.38 1.99 -15.38
C ASP A 104 14.67 0.95 -14.29
N GLY A 105 14.43 -0.33 -14.62
CA GLY A 105 14.62 -1.45 -13.69
C GLY A 105 13.54 -1.57 -12.60
N VAL A 106 12.45 -0.81 -12.69
CA VAL A 106 11.30 -0.93 -11.77
C VAL A 106 10.04 -1.32 -12.55
N THR A 107 9.37 -2.36 -12.09
CA THR A 107 8.06 -2.76 -12.60
C THR A 107 6.97 -2.02 -11.83
N MET A 108 6.06 -1.37 -12.56
CA MET A 108 4.94 -0.68 -11.96
C MET A 108 3.67 -1.50 -12.12
N LEU A 109 3.07 -1.90 -11.00
CA LEU A 109 1.82 -2.66 -10.98
C LEU A 109 0.66 -1.74 -10.69
N HIS A 110 -0.39 -1.83 -11.50
CA HIS A 110 -1.69 -1.28 -11.18
C HIS A 110 -2.55 -2.35 -10.52
N ILE A 111 -3.17 -2.00 -9.39
CA ILE A 111 -4.14 -2.86 -8.72
C ILE A 111 -5.51 -2.21 -8.80
N GLU A 112 -6.43 -2.84 -9.52
CA GLU A 112 -7.85 -2.54 -9.47
C GLU A 112 -8.49 -3.39 -8.37
N PHE A 113 -9.27 -2.78 -7.49
CA PHE A 113 -10.13 -3.49 -6.56
C PHE A 113 -11.41 -2.73 -6.26
N ASP A 114 -12.41 -3.45 -5.79
CA ASP A 114 -13.69 -2.89 -5.38
C ASP A 114 -13.57 -1.93 -4.17
N GLU A 115 -13.93 -0.66 -4.36
CA GLU A 115 -14.02 0.42 -3.38
C GLU A 115 -15.50 0.68 -2.93
N TRP A 116 -16.42 -0.30 -3.03
CA TRP A 116 -17.87 -0.06 -3.04
C TRP A 116 -18.35 0.74 -1.81
N ASN A 117 -19.06 1.83 -2.08
CA ASN A 117 -19.43 2.80 -1.06
C ASN A 117 -20.53 2.32 -0.09
N GLY A 118 -21.19 1.18 -0.36
CA GLY A 118 -22.39 0.70 0.34
C GLY A 118 -22.27 -0.59 1.16
N GLY A 119 -21.06 -1.06 1.51
CA GLY A 119 -20.90 -2.22 2.42
C GLY A 119 -20.40 -3.52 1.78
N GLY A 120 -19.59 -3.43 0.71
CA GLY A 120 -18.85 -4.54 0.12
C GLY A 120 -17.35 -4.31 0.26
N PHE A 121 -16.66 -5.32 0.78
CA PHE A 121 -15.22 -5.60 0.86
C PHE A 121 -14.21 -4.57 0.26
N PRO A 122 -13.25 -4.05 1.05
CA PRO A 122 -13.41 -3.57 2.44
C PRO A 122 -12.99 -2.10 2.73
N LYS A 123 -13.86 -1.33 3.41
CA LYS A 123 -13.54 -0.08 4.16
C LYS A 123 -13.21 -0.39 5.64
N PRO A 124 -12.71 0.56 6.45
CA PRO A 124 -11.45 1.29 6.30
C PRO A 124 -10.26 0.32 6.46
N GLY A 125 -9.29 0.45 5.56
CA GLY A 125 -8.00 -0.21 5.68
C GLY A 125 -7.71 -1.32 4.69
N ASN A 126 -8.62 -1.71 3.77
CA ASN A 126 -8.37 -2.68 2.68
C ASN A 126 -7.30 -3.73 3.06
N GLN A 127 -7.45 -4.38 4.22
CA GLN A 127 -6.27 -4.93 4.90
C GLN A 127 -5.60 -6.00 4.05
N GLY A 128 -6.37 -6.82 3.33
CA GLY A 128 -5.82 -7.76 2.36
C GLY A 128 -5.00 -7.09 1.26
N VAL A 129 -5.43 -5.94 0.73
CA VAL A 129 -4.65 -5.18 -0.27
C VAL A 129 -3.39 -4.59 0.36
N ILE A 130 -3.49 -4.06 1.58
CA ILE A 130 -2.32 -3.52 2.31
C ILE A 130 -1.32 -4.65 2.58
N ASP A 131 -1.78 -5.79 3.08
CA ASP A 131 -0.97 -6.97 3.38
C ASP A 131 -0.34 -7.52 2.09
N PHE A 132 -1.09 -7.51 0.99
CA PHE A 132 -0.58 -7.89 -0.32
C PHE A 132 0.51 -6.96 -0.83
N ILE A 133 0.30 -5.64 -0.73
CA ILE A 133 1.32 -4.64 -1.10
C ILE A 133 2.56 -4.80 -0.20
N ALA A 134 2.36 -5.00 1.11
CA ALA A 134 3.44 -5.22 2.06
C ALA A 134 4.21 -6.52 1.75
N LEU A 135 3.51 -7.58 1.36
CA LEU A 135 4.11 -8.86 0.95
C LEU A 135 4.93 -8.69 -0.34
N LEU A 136 4.40 -8.00 -1.35
CA LEU A 136 5.14 -7.69 -2.58
C LEU A 136 6.41 -6.89 -2.27
N GLN A 137 6.31 -5.86 -1.44
CA GLN A 137 7.46 -5.06 -1.00
C GLN A 137 8.47 -5.89 -0.20
N LEU A 138 8.01 -6.81 0.64
CA LEU A 138 8.87 -7.69 1.41
C LEU A 138 9.64 -8.67 0.52
N LYS A 139 9.00 -9.22 -0.51
CA LYS A 139 9.57 -10.26 -1.39
C LYS A 139 10.41 -9.68 -2.52
N LEU A 140 9.92 -8.63 -3.18
CA LEU A 140 10.52 -8.06 -4.39
C LEU A 140 11.24 -6.72 -4.14
N GLY A 141 11.10 -6.16 -2.93
CA GLY A 141 11.81 -4.96 -2.52
C GLY A 141 11.41 -3.72 -3.32
N GLN A 142 12.41 -2.95 -3.74
CA GLN A 142 12.23 -1.69 -4.49
C GLN A 142 12.04 -1.90 -5.99
N LYS A 143 12.17 -3.14 -6.49
CA LYS A 143 11.98 -3.50 -7.90
C LYS A 143 10.52 -3.35 -8.35
N VAL A 144 9.57 -3.36 -7.41
CA VAL A 144 8.13 -3.25 -7.70
C VAL A 144 7.55 -2.03 -7.01
N ARG A 145 6.79 -1.25 -7.78
CA ARG A 145 5.94 -0.17 -7.26
C ARG A 145 4.49 -0.45 -7.57
N VAL A 146 3.61 -0.14 -6.62
CA VAL A 146 2.19 -0.41 -6.75
C VAL A 146 1.40 0.88 -6.78
N VAL A 147 0.47 0.99 -7.74
CA VAL A 147 -0.51 2.06 -7.85
C VAL A 147 -1.91 1.47 -7.76
N ALA A 148 -2.61 1.77 -6.68
CA ALA A 148 -3.95 1.26 -6.40
C ALA A 148 -5.05 2.18 -6.95
N ASN A 149 -6.06 1.62 -7.63
CA ASN A 149 -7.26 2.30 -8.13
C ASN A 149 -6.98 3.64 -8.83
N TYR A 150 -5.91 3.71 -9.63
CA TYR A 150 -5.56 4.93 -10.34
C TYR A 150 -6.57 5.21 -11.45
N ARG A 151 -7.27 6.34 -11.37
CA ARG A 151 -8.42 6.66 -12.23
C ARG A 151 -8.06 6.71 -13.71
N LYS A 152 -6.89 7.24 -14.05
CA LYS A 152 -6.48 7.33 -15.46
C LYS A 152 -6.09 5.96 -16.02
N ALA A 153 -5.39 5.13 -15.24
CA ALA A 153 -5.11 3.75 -15.61
C ALA A 153 -6.41 2.94 -15.80
N LEU A 154 -7.40 3.12 -14.91
CA LEU A 154 -8.69 2.46 -15.03
C LEU A 154 -9.42 2.79 -16.33
N LYS A 155 -9.34 4.05 -16.80
CA LYS A 155 -9.96 4.46 -18.08
C LYS A 155 -9.37 3.75 -19.30
N GLU A 156 -8.10 3.38 -19.25
CA GLU A 156 -7.41 2.75 -20.38
C GLU A 156 -7.41 1.22 -20.28
N LEU A 157 -7.20 0.69 -19.07
CA LEU A 157 -6.99 -0.75 -18.85
C LEU A 157 -8.27 -1.48 -18.47
N SER A 158 -9.21 -0.81 -17.79
CA SER A 158 -10.45 -1.46 -17.38
C SER A 158 -11.48 -1.40 -18.52
N PRO A 159 -12.15 -2.51 -18.87
CA PRO A 159 -13.17 -2.52 -19.92
C PRO A 159 -14.32 -1.54 -19.67
N THR A 160 -14.61 -1.26 -18.40
CA THR A 160 -15.66 -0.33 -17.95
C THR A 160 -15.17 1.11 -17.82
N GLY A 161 -13.86 1.35 -17.86
CA GLY A 161 -13.26 2.66 -17.58
C GLY A 161 -13.35 3.11 -16.11
N ASP A 162 -13.92 2.26 -15.26
CA ASP A 162 -14.09 2.41 -13.82
C ASP A 162 -13.88 1.04 -13.16
N TRP A 163 -13.51 1.08 -11.88
CA TRP A 163 -13.37 -0.06 -10.99
C TRP A 163 -14.67 -0.89 -10.91
N ARG A 164 -14.52 -2.21 -10.94
CA ARG A 164 -15.66 -3.14 -11.02
C ARG A 164 -16.03 -3.72 -9.64
N PRO A 165 -17.33 -3.87 -9.33
CA PRO A 165 -17.75 -4.51 -8.10
C PRO A 165 -17.19 -5.93 -7.96
N GLY A 166 -16.65 -6.25 -6.78
CA GLY A 166 -16.02 -7.51 -6.45
C GLY A 166 -14.68 -7.80 -7.15
N SER A 167 -14.14 -6.88 -7.97
CA SER A 167 -12.89 -7.13 -8.70
C SER A 167 -11.66 -7.08 -7.80
N PHE A 168 -10.64 -7.82 -8.22
CA PHE A 168 -9.27 -7.70 -7.74
C PHE A 168 -8.37 -8.11 -8.90
N GLU A 169 -7.80 -7.12 -9.57
CA GLU A 169 -7.04 -7.29 -10.80
C GLU A 169 -5.65 -6.69 -10.60
N VAL A 170 -4.63 -7.42 -11.04
CA VAL A 170 -3.24 -6.98 -10.98
C VAL A 170 -2.73 -6.88 -12.41
N VAL A 171 -2.35 -5.68 -12.83
CA VAL A 171 -1.90 -5.38 -14.19
C VAL A 171 -0.48 -4.83 -14.13
N ASP A 172 0.42 -5.36 -14.97
CA ASP A 172 1.74 -4.77 -15.19
C ASP A 172 1.61 -3.58 -16.14
N LEU A 173 1.91 -2.37 -15.67
CA LEU A 173 1.83 -1.15 -16.47
C LEU A 173 2.94 -1.07 -17.52
N ASN A 174 4.08 -1.71 -17.30
CA ASN A 174 5.21 -1.67 -18.24
C ASN A 174 4.85 -2.44 -19.52
N LYS A 175 4.19 -3.58 -19.35
CA LYS A 175 3.80 -4.50 -20.45
C LYS A 175 2.34 -4.36 -20.86
N SER A 176 1.53 -3.65 -20.07
CA SER A 176 0.07 -3.64 -20.18
C SER A 176 -0.54 -5.04 -20.14
N GLU A 177 0.03 -5.94 -19.32
CA GLU A 177 -0.36 -7.34 -19.21
C GLU A 177 -1.16 -7.59 -17.92
N LEU A 178 -2.28 -8.31 -18.03
CA LEU A 178 -3.07 -8.75 -16.89
C LEU A 178 -2.42 -9.98 -16.23
N LEU A 179 -1.86 -9.80 -15.04
CA LEU A 179 -1.18 -10.87 -14.30
C LEU A 179 -2.16 -11.73 -13.50
N PHE A 180 -3.18 -11.10 -12.92
CA PHE A 180 -4.19 -11.77 -12.12
C PHE A 180 -5.54 -11.10 -12.25
N SER A 181 -6.59 -11.92 -12.30
CA SER A 181 -7.98 -11.46 -12.33
C SER A 181 -8.86 -12.34 -11.45
N LYS A 182 -9.40 -11.75 -10.39
CA LYS A 182 -10.41 -12.41 -9.54
C LYS A 182 -11.71 -12.64 -10.31
N LEU A 183 -12.08 -11.74 -11.21
CA LEU A 183 -13.32 -11.90 -11.97
C LEU A 183 -13.23 -13.05 -12.98
N GLN A 184 -12.05 -13.32 -13.55
CA GLN A 184 -11.84 -14.46 -14.44
C GLN A 184 -11.70 -15.77 -13.68
N THR A 185 -10.93 -15.80 -12.59
CA THR A 185 -10.66 -17.03 -11.84
C THR A 185 -11.79 -17.41 -10.90
N GLY A 186 -12.59 -16.44 -10.45
CA GLY A 186 -13.59 -16.61 -9.40
C GLY A 186 -13.00 -16.79 -8.00
N ILE A 187 -11.67 -16.78 -7.86
CA ILE A 187 -10.95 -17.08 -6.62
C ILE A 187 -10.33 -15.80 -6.07
N SER A 188 -10.48 -15.59 -4.77
CA SER A 188 -9.81 -14.49 -4.08
C SER A 188 -8.35 -14.86 -3.80
N ILE A 189 -7.40 -14.07 -4.29
CA ILE A 189 -5.95 -14.30 -4.04
C ILE A 189 -5.59 -14.37 -2.56
N PHE A 190 -6.37 -13.70 -1.69
CA PHE A 190 -6.19 -13.74 -0.23
C PHE A 190 -6.60 -15.06 0.43
N GLN A 191 -7.33 -15.91 -0.28
CA GLN A 191 -7.75 -17.23 0.20
C GLN A 191 -6.89 -18.35 -0.37
N ASP A 192 -6.19 -18.10 -1.48
CA ASP A 192 -5.36 -19.05 -2.20
C ASP A 192 -3.88 -18.67 -2.11
N GLN A 193 -3.21 -19.17 -1.06
CA GLN A 193 -1.79 -18.90 -0.84
C GLN A 193 -0.91 -19.47 -1.96
N ALA A 194 -1.29 -20.60 -2.57
CA ALA A 194 -0.52 -21.21 -3.64
C ALA A 194 -0.56 -20.36 -4.91
N GLY A 195 -1.74 -19.85 -5.27
CA GLY A 195 -1.88 -18.91 -6.39
C GLY A 195 -1.14 -17.60 -6.17
N LEU A 196 -1.13 -17.09 -4.93
CA LEU A 196 -0.35 -15.91 -4.56
C LEU A 196 1.16 -16.14 -4.72
N ASP A 197 1.68 -17.26 -4.22
CA ASP A 197 3.09 -17.61 -4.33
C ASP A 197 3.50 -17.84 -5.80
N GLU A 198 2.66 -18.49 -6.60
CA GLU A 198 2.89 -18.67 -8.05
C GLU A 198 2.96 -17.33 -8.79
N MET A 199 2.04 -16.40 -8.48
CA MET A 199 2.06 -15.08 -9.10
C MET A 199 3.31 -14.28 -8.72
N ILE A 200 3.71 -14.31 -7.44
CA ILE A 200 4.95 -13.65 -6.99
C ILE A 200 6.16 -14.25 -7.69
N TYR A 201 6.20 -15.58 -7.86
CA TYR A 201 7.27 -16.26 -8.57
C TYR A 201 7.33 -15.85 -10.06
N LYS A 202 6.19 -15.75 -10.74
CA LYS A 202 6.13 -15.26 -12.13
C LYS A 202 6.63 -13.82 -12.24
N LEU A 203 6.24 -12.95 -11.31
CA LEU A 203 6.71 -11.57 -11.23
C LEU A 203 8.23 -11.50 -11.05
N ASP A 204 8.78 -12.32 -10.16
CA ASP A 204 10.22 -12.39 -9.92
C ASP A 204 10.99 -12.84 -11.17
N GLN A 205 10.50 -13.88 -11.85
CA GLN A 205 11.09 -14.31 -13.14
C GLN A 205 11.05 -13.21 -14.21
N GLN A 206 9.95 -12.45 -14.28
CA GLN A 206 9.82 -11.34 -15.22
C GLN A 206 10.77 -10.19 -14.90
N LEU A 207 11.08 -9.96 -13.62
CA LEU A 207 12.03 -8.94 -13.18
C LEU A 207 13.48 -9.32 -13.49
N GLU A 208 13.83 -10.61 -13.38
CA GLU A 208 15.18 -11.08 -13.72
C GLU A 208 15.44 -11.14 -15.24
N ALA A 209 14.37 -11.12 -16.05
CA ALA A 209 14.47 -11.11 -17.51
C ALA A 209 14.52 -9.70 -18.12
N ALA A 210 14.24 -8.65 -17.34
CA ALA A 210 14.17 -7.25 -17.78
C ALA A 210 15.50 -6.52 -17.53
#